data_AF-A0A939ITW7-F1
#
_entry.id   AF-A0A939ITW7-F1
#
_cell.length_a   1.000
_cell.length_b   1.000
_cell.length_c   1.000
_cell.angle_alpha   90.00
_cell.angle_beta   90.00
_cell.angle_gamma   90.00
#
_symmetry.space_group_name_H-M   'P 1'
#
loop_
_entity.id
_entity.type
_entity.pdbx_description
1 polymer ?
#
loop_
_entity_poly.entity_id
_entity_poly.type
_entity_poly.pdbx_seq_one_letter_code
_entity_poly.pdbx_strand_id
1 'polypeptide(L)'
;TLVPVIMVAVGFQFRLRLDGKEAWPLVFALGVKLLLMPIFALALLWPLHPQPLLLQVGVFQAAMPPMVSAGALAIGASLAPRLVAALVGLGLILSFITLPIWYWLLQQLV
;
A
#
# COMPACT_ATOMS: atom_id res chain seq x y z
N THR A 1 8.02 21.85 5.11
CA THR A 1 8.48 21.65 6.51
C THR A 1 7.52 20.82 7.36
N LEU A 2 6.25 20.63 6.99
CA LEU A 2 5.29 19.80 7.75
C LEU A 2 5.42 18.28 7.51
N VAL A 3 5.94 17.86 6.35
CA VAL A 3 6.05 16.44 5.96
C VAL A 3 6.86 15.59 6.96
N PRO A 4 8.04 16.03 7.46
CA PRO A 4 8.81 15.26 8.44
C PRO A 4 8.08 15.11 9.78
N VAL A 5 7.39 16.18 10.22
CA VAL A 5 6.62 16.17 11.48
C VAL A 5 5.45 15.20 11.38
N ILE A 6 4.74 15.19 10.23
CA ILE A 6 3.64 14.25 9.97
C ILE A 6 4.18 12.81 9.92
N MET A 7 5.33 12.56 9.28
CA MET A 7 5.97 11.24 9.26
C MET A 7 6.30 10.73 10.67
N VAL A 8 6.89 11.57 11.51
CA VAL A 8 7.21 11.23 12.91
C VAL A 8 5.94 11.02 13.73
N ALA A 9 4.91 11.86 13.57
CA ALA A 9 3.63 11.72 14.27
C ALA A 9 2.88 10.45 13.86
N VAL A 10 2.86 10.11 12.57
CA VAL A 10 2.29 8.85 12.05
C VAL A 10 3.07 7.65 12.59
N GLY A 11 4.40 7.74 12.65
CA GLY A 11 5.26 6.72 13.27
C GLY A 11 4.98 6.53 14.77
N PHE A 12 4.67 7.59 15.51
CA PHE A 12 4.31 7.53 16.93
C PHE A 12 2.88 7.05 17.20
N GLN A 13 1.95 7.32 16.27
CA GLN A 13 0.59 6.80 16.31
C GLN A 13 0.51 5.32 15.92
N PHE A 14 1.58 4.76 15.35
CA PHE A 14 1.71 3.34 15.10
C PHE A 14 1.70 2.56 16.42
N ARG A 15 0.55 1.94 16.73
CA ARG A 15 0.35 1.06 17.87
C ARG A 15 0.02 -0.32 17.33
N LEU A 16 0.94 -1.27 17.51
CA LEU A 16 0.79 -2.67 17.10
C LEU A 16 -0.32 -3.43 17.84
N ARG A 17 -1.02 -2.78 18.79
CA ARG A 17 -2.18 -3.32 19.51
C ARG A 17 -3.46 -2.90 18.80
N LEU A 18 -3.82 -3.65 17.76
CA LEU A 18 -5.18 -3.68 17.23
C LEU A 18 -5.97 -4.73 18.01
N ASP A 19 -7.12 -4.36 18.56
CA ASP A 19 -8.08 -5.35 19.03
C ASP A 19 -8.55 -6.20 17.84
N GLY A 20 -8.74 -7.51 18.03
CA GLY A 20 -9.02 -8.46 16.93
C GLY A 20 -10.22 -8.10 16.04
N LYS A 21 -11.09 -7.18 16.47
CA LYS A 21 -12.21 -6.63 15.69
C LYS A 21 -11.78 -5.64 14.60
N GLU A 22 -10.67 -4.93 14.78
CA GLU A 22 -10.11 -3.95 13.82
C GLU A 22 -9.06 -4.56 12.88
N ALA A 23 -8.58 -5.77 13.20
CA ALA A 23 -7.62 -6.51 12.38
C ALA A 23 -8.23 -7.01 11.05
N TRP A 24 -9.49 -7.43 11.06
CA TRP A 24 -10.16 -7.96 9.86
C TRP A 24 -10.33 -6.90 8.74
N PRO A 25 -10.86 -5.69 9.02
CA PRO A 25 -10.93 -4.62 8.03
C PRO A 25 -9.55 -4.20 7.51
N LEU A 26 -8.52 -4.25 8.36
CA LEU A 26 -7.16 -3.89 8.00
C LEU A 26 -6.52 -4.88 7.03
N VAL A 27 -6.68 -6.19 7.29
CA VAL A 27 -6.24 -7.25 6.37
C VAL A 27 -6.99 -7.16 5.04
N PHE A 28 -8.29 -6.89 5.07
CA PHE A 28 -9.09 -6.73 3.86
C PHE A 28 -8.62 -5.51 3.04
N ALA A 29 -8.43 -4.36 3.68
CA ALA A 29 -7.98 -3.14 3.00
C ALA A 29 -6.56 -3.29 2.43
N LEU A 30 -5.66 -3.96 3.16
CA LEU A 30 -4.32 -4.27 2.69
C LEU A 30 -4.34 -5.28 1.56
N GLY A 31 -5.13 -6.36 1.66
CA GLY A 31 -5.29 -7.36 0.59
C GLY A 31 -5.82 -6.74 -0.69
N VAL A 32 -6.84 -5.88 -0.60
CA VAL A 32 -7.38 -5.16 -1.76
C VAL A 32 -6.32 -4.23 -2.36
N LYS A 33 -5.57 -3.50 -1.54
CA LYS A 33 -4.59 -2.54 -2.05
C LYS A 33 -3.33 -3.20 -2.62
N LEU A 34 -2.82 -4.26 -1.98
CA LEU A 34 -1.56 -4.91 -2.34
C LEU A 34 -1.69 -6.05 -3.34
N LEU A 35 -2.86 -6.68 -3.48
CA LEU A 35 -3.10 -7.69 -4.51
C LEU A 35 -4.00 -7.18 -5.63
N LEU A 36 -5.13 -6.54 -5.30
CA LEU A 36 -6.11 -6.19 -6.32
C LEU A 36 -5.59 -5.10 -7.26
N MET A 37 -4.91 -4.07 -6.74
CA MET A 37 -4.35 -2.99 -7.57
C MET A 37 -3.30 -3.47 -8.59
N PRO A 38 -2.25 -4.25 -8.22
CA PRO A 38 -1.28 -4.74 -9.20
C PRO A 38 -1.88 -5.74 -10.20
N ILE A 39 -2.82 -6.60 -9.78
CA ILE A 39 -3.55 -7.49 -10.70
C ILE A 39 -4.37 -6.68 -11.70
N PHE A 40 -5.05 -5.63 -11.25
CA PHE A 40 -5.84 -4.78 -12.12
C PHE A 40 -4.97 -4.00 -13.10
N ALA A 41 -3.83 -3.49 -12.65
CA ALA A 41 -2.84 -2.84 -13.51
C ALA A 41 -2.28 -3.80 -14.56
N LEU A 42 -1.94 -5.04 -14.17
CA LEU A 42 -1.52 -6.09 -15.09
C LEU A 42 -2.61 -6.43 -16.11
N ALA A 43 -3.84 -6.68 -15.67
CA ALA A 43 -4.96 -7.03 -16.54
C ALA A 43 -5.29 -5.92 -17.57
N LEU A 44 -5.10 -4.66 -17.18
CA LEU A 44 -5.34 -3.52 -18.07
C LEU A 44 -4.19 -3.28 -19.05
N LEU A 45 -2.93 -3.46 -18.61
CA LEU A 45 -1.75 -3.23 -19.43
C LEU A 45 -1.41 -4.41 -20.35
N TRP A 46 -1.71 -5.65 -19.95
CA TRP A 46 -1.45 -6.86 -20.73
C TRP A 46 -2.00 -6.82 -22.17
N PRO A 47 -3.29 -6.50 -22.43
CA PRO A 47 -3.83 -6.49 -23.79
C PRO A 47 -3.23 -5.38 -24.68
N LEU A 48 -2.63 -4.35 -24.10
CA LEU A 48 -2.06 -3.22 -24.82
C LEU A 48 -0.67 -3.52 -25.40
N HIS A 49 -0.09 -4.70 -25.11
CA HIS A 49 1.27 -5.09 -25.50
C HIS A 49 2.33 -3.97 -25.34
N PRO A 50 2.37 -3.28 -24.19
CA PRO A 50 3.28 -2.16 -24.00
C PRO A 50 4.74 -2.63 -23.94
N GLN A 51 5.67 -1.68 -24.13
CA GLN A 51 7.09 -1.96 -23.96
C GLN A 51 7.37 -2.56 -22.57
N PRO A 52 8.33 -3.51 -22.46
CA PRO A 52 8.64 -4.20 -21.20
C PRO A 52 8.87 -3.25 -20.02
N LEU A 53 9.54 -2.13 -20.26
CA LEU A 53 9.82 -1.11 -19.25
C LEU A 53 8.54 -0.42 -18.76
N LEU A 54 7.59 -0.14 -19.66
CA LEU A 54 6.33 0.51 -19.33
C LEU A 54 5.44 -0.42 -18.48
N LEU A 55 5.42 -1.72 -18.82
CA LEU A 55 4.68 -2.73 -18.06
C LEU A 55 5.27 -2.90 -16.66
N GLN A 56 6.60 -3.00 -16.55
CA GLN A 56 7.26 -3.08 -15.25
C GLN A 56 6.98 -1.85 -14.39
N VAL A 57 7.19 -0.64 -14.90
CA VAL A 57 6.98 0.60 -14.13
C VAL A 57 5.52 0.78 -13.75
N GLY A 58 4.58 0.49 -14.64
CA GLY A 58 3.14 0.62 -14.37
C GLY A 58 2.67 -0.29 -13.24
N VAL A 59 3.09 -1.56 -13.26
CA VAL A 59 2.73 -2.51 -12.20
C VAL A 59 3.47 -2.18 -10.90
N PHE A 60 4.72 -1.72 -10.96
CA PHE A 60 5.46 -1.30 -9.78
C PHE A 60 4.85 -0.07 -9.09
N GLN A 61 4.34 0.89 -9.88
CA GLN A 61 3.59 2.04 -9.35
C GLN A 61 2.28 1.60 -8.67
N ALA A 62 1.57 0.62 -9.25
CA ALA A 62 0.36 0.06 -8.65
C ALA A 62 0.63 -0.74 -7.36
N ALA A 63 1.82 -1.34 -7.23
CA ALA A 63 2.27 -2.07 -6.05
C ALA A 63 2.84 -1.16 -4.94
N MET A 64 2.85 0.17 -5.13
CA MET A 64 3.41 1.10 -4.14
C MET A 64 2.66 1.05 -2.80
N PRO A 65 3.39 1.24 -1.67
CA PRO A 65 2.80 1.24 -0.35
C PRO A 65 1.66 2.25 -0.19
N PRO A 66 0.74 1.99 0.76
CA PRO A 66 -0.31 2.95 1.07
C PRO A 66 0.24 4.32 1.43
N MET A 67 -0.20 5.31 0.65
CA MET A 67 0.24 6.69 0.74
C MET A 67 -0.05 7.30 2.13
N VAL A 68 1.01 7.75 2.81
CA VAL A 68 0.90 8.34 4.16
C VAL A 68 0.06 9.62 4.18
N SER A 69 0.05 10.38 3.08
CA SER A 69 -0.73 11.62 2.94
C SER A 69 -2.24 11.38 3.01
N ALA A 70 -2.74 10.31 2.40
CA ALA A 70 -4.15 9.92 2.51
C ALA A 70 -4.49 9.54 3.95
N GLY A 71 -3.55 8.90 4.66
CA GLY A 71 -3.69 8.61 6.07
C GLY A 71 -3.76 9.88 6.94
N ALA A 72 -2.88 10.85 6.70
CA ALA A 72 -2.89 12.13 7.40
C ALA A 72 -4.22 12.89 7.21
N LEU A 73 -4.77 12.88 5.98
CA LEU A 73 -6.08 13.48 5.69
C LEU A 73 -7.23 12.75 6.41
N ALA A 74 -7.23 11.42 6.42
CA ALA A 74 -8.26 10.64 7.12
C ALA A 74 -8.21 10.83 8.64
N ILE A 75 -7.01 10.93 9.22
CA ILE A 75 -6.80 11.27 10.64
C ILE A 75 -7.33 12.69 10.91
N GLY A 76 -7.05 13.65 10.03
CA GLY A 76 -7.58 15.01 10.11
C GLY A 76 -9.11 15.08 10.05
N ALA A 77 -9.75 14.16 9.31
CA ALA A 77 -11.20 14.01 9.24
C ALA A 77 -11.81 13.19 10.41
N SER A 78 -11.01 12.78 11.40
CA SER A 78 -11.43 11.90 12.51
C SER A 78 -12.01 10.54 12.07
N LEU A 79 -11.71 10.09 10.85
CA LEU A 79 -12.07 8.74 10.39
C LEU A 79 -11.09 7.72 11.01
N ALA A 80 -11.54 7.04 12.06
CA ALA A 80 -10.88 5.88 12.67
C ALA A 80 -9.33 5.99 12.69
N PRO A 81 -8.76 7.00 13.38
CA PRO A 81 -7.33 7.32 13.29
C PRO A 81 -6.41 6.16 13.68
N ARG A 82 -6.87 5.25 14.56
CA ARG A 82 -6.16 4.02 14.92
C ARG A 82 -6.01 3.04 13.75
N LEU A 83 -7.11 2.83 13.00
CA LEU A 83 -7.13 1.94 11.84
C LEU A 83 -6.24 2.51 10.71
N VAL A 84 -6.30 3.81 10.49
CA VAL A 84 -5.51 4.51 9.46
C VAL A 84 -4.01 4.45 9.75
N ALA A 85 -3.60 4.73 10.99
CA ALA A 85 -2.20 4.64 11.39
C ALA A 85 -1.66 3.21 11.25
N ALA A 86 -2.46 2.21 11.64
CA ALA A 86 -2.08 0.82 11.48
C ALA A 86 -2.00 0.39 10.01
N LEU A 87 -2.91 0.85 9.14
CA LEU A 87 -2.92 0.53 7.72
C LEU A 87 -1.70 1.10 7.00
N VAL A 88 -1.31 2.33 7.33
CA VAL A 88 -0.11 2.96 6.79
C VAL A 88 1.15 2.25 7.29
N GLY A 89 1.26 1.99 8.59
CA GLY A 89 2.44 1.35 9.17
C GLY A 89 2.63 -0.11 8.75
N LEU A 90 1.59 -0.94 8.88
CA LEU A 90 1.65 -2.34 8.44
C LEU A 90 1.75 -2.44 6.91
N GLY A 91 1.04 -1.58 6.18
CA GLY A 91 1.13 -1.55 4.72
C GLY A 91 2.51 -1.17 4.23
N LEU A 92 3.22 -0.27 4.91
CA LEU A 92 4.61 0.05 4.60
C LEU A 92 5.53 -1.15 4.83
N ILE A 93 5.45 -1.80 5.99
CA ILE A 93 6.27 -2.98 6.32
C ILE A 93 5.96 -4.13 5.35
N LEU A 94 4.69 -4.39 5.07
CA LEU A 94 4.27 -5.42 4.12
C LEU A 94 4.75 -5.10 2.70
N SER A 95 4.76 -3.83 2.30
CA SER A 95 5.25 -3.41 0.98
C SER A 95 6.71 -3.76 0.75
N PHE A 96 7.54 -3.72 1.80
CA PHE A 96 8.93 -4.19 1.71
C PHE A 96 9.05 -5.68 1.35
N ILE A 97 8.04 -6.49 1.68
CA ILE A 97 8.00 -7.92 1.37
C ILE A 97 7.27 -8.19 0.04
N THR A 98 6.16 -7.50 -0.24
CA THR A 98 5.37 -7.73 -1.46
C THR A 98 6.01 -7.15 -2.70
N LEU A 99 6.73 -6.02 -2.63
CA LEU A 99 7.43 -5.46 -3.79
C LEU A 99 8.45 -6.44 -4.42
N PRO A 100 9.35 -7.08 -3.67
CA PRO A 100 10.27 -8.06 -4.26
C PRO A 100 9.55 -9.30 -4.80
N ILE A 101 8.43 -9.73 -4.19
CA ILE A 101 7.60 -10.83 -4.71
C ILE A 101 7.00 -10.45 -6.07
N TRP A 102 6.41 -9.25 -6.18
CA TRP A 102 5.85 -8.75 -7.43
C TRP A 102 6.93 -8.56 -8.51
N TYR A 103 8.11 -8.07 -8.12
CA TYR A 103 9.26 -7.97 -9.02
C TYR A 103 9.64 -9.33 -9.61
N TRP A 104 9.73 -10.36 -8.77
CA TRP A 104 10.07 -11.72 -9.19
C TRP A 104 9.00 -12.32 -10.11
N LEU A 105 7.72 -12.08 -9.80
CA LEU A 105 6.60 -12.53 -10.62
C LEU A 105 6.58 -11.85 -12.00
N LEU A 106 6.83 -10.54 -12.05
CA LEU A 106 6.91 -9.77 -13.29
C LEU A 106 8.10 -10.18 -14.16
N GLN A 107 9.24 -10.51 -13.57
CA GLN A 107 10.39 -11.05 -14.31
C GLN A 107 10.12 -12.42 -14.94
N GLN A 108 9.18 -13.21 -14.41
CA GLN A 108 8.80 -14.48 -15.05
C GLN A 108 7.77 -14.31 -16.17
N LEU A 109 7.02 -13.19 -16.17
CA LEU A 109 5.96 -12.93 -17.13
C LEU A 109 6.45 -12.19 -18.40
N VAL A 110 7.60 -11.53 -18.33
CA VAL A 110 8.24 -10.71 -19.39
C VAL A 110 9.50 -11.41 -19.87
#